data_AF-A0A7X9DJ48-F1
#
_entry.id   AF-A0A7X9DJ48-F1
#
_cell.length_a   1.000
_cell.length_b   1.000
_cell.length_c   1.000
_cell.angle_alpha   90.00
_cell.angle_beta   90.00
_cell.angle_gamma   90.00
#
_symmetry.space_group_name_H-M   'P 1'
#
loop_
_entity.id
_entity.type
_entity.pdbx_description
1 polymer ?
#
loop_
_entity_poly.entity_id
_entity_poly.type
_entity_poly.pdbx_seq_one_letter_code
_entity_poly.pdbx_strand_id
1 'polypeptide(L)'
;MMKQLRSGSGWPDLMIFEPRSKYHGLMIELKAEGKGAFKKDGSLKSDPHLQEQNQMHEKLREKGYFVTFSEGIEETIDIIEKYLKMQ
;
A
#
# COMPACT_ATOMS: atom_id res chain seq x y z
N MET A 1 -15.18 1.34 -20.24
CA MET A 1 -13.88 1.40 -20.94
C MET A 1 -12.69 1.31 -19.97
N MET A 2 -12.42 2.28 -19.08
CA MET A 2 -11.22 2.22 -18.19
C MET A 2 -11.18 1.00 -17.24
N LYS A 3 -12.31 0.58 -16.67
CA LYS A 3 -12.37 -0.63 -15.82
C LYS A 3 -12.06 -1.93 -16.58
N GLN A 4 -12.35 -1.98 -17.88
CA GLN A 4 -12.12 -3.16 -18.72
C GLN A 4 -10.66 -3.32 -19.13
N LEU A 5 -9.86 -2.23 -19.05
CA LEU A 5 -8.43 -2.25 -19.37
C LEU A 5 -7.56 -2.65 -18.15
N ARG A 6 -8.14 -2.73 -16.95
CA ARG A 6 -7.40 -3.05 -15.72
C ARG A 6 -7.43 -4.55 -15.47
N SER A 7 -6.27 -5.16 -15.23
CA SER A 7 -6.15 -6.57 -14.82
C SER A 7 -6.64 -6.84 -13.39
N GLY A 8 -6.97 -5.79 -12.64
CA GLY A 8 -7.50 -5.86 -11.29
C GLY A 8 -7.81 -4.46 -10.74
N SER A 9 -8.54 -4.46 -9.63
CA SER A 9 -8.88 -3.31 -8.78
C SER A 9 -7.94 -3.24 -7.57
N GLY A 10 -8.03 -2.16 -6.79
CA GLY A 10 -7.25 -2.01 -5.54
C GLY A 10 -5.76 -1.67 -5.74
N TRP A 11 -5.40 -1.05 -6.87
CA TRP A 11 -4.04 -0.52 -7.05
C TRP A 11 -3.75 0.60 -6.04
N PRO A 12 -2.54 0.62 -5.45
CA PRO A 12 -2.14 1.66 -4.50
C PRO A 12 -2.17 3.07 -5.10
N ASP A 13 -2.45 4.08 -4.27
CA ASP A 13 -2.56 5.49 -4.68
C ASP A 13 -1.21 6.12 -5.06
N LEU A 14 -0.15 5.77 -4.32
CA LEU A 14 1.19 6.32 -4.50
C LEU A 14 2.17 5.21 -4.89
N MET A 15 2.97 5.48 -5.92
CA MET A 15 4.01 4.57 -6.42
C MET A 15 5.33 5.32 -6.51
N ILE A 16 6.37 4.75 -5.89
CA ILE A 16 7.75 5.24 -5.95
C ILE A 16 8.58 4.16 -6.64
N PHE A 17 8.96 4.42 -7.89
CA PHE A 17 9.74 3.52 -8.74
C PHE A 17 11.25 3.60 -8.46
N GLU A 18 11.61 3.68 -7.18
CA GLU A 18 13.00 3.62 -6.72
C GLU A 18 13.23 2.29 -6.00
N PRO A 19 14.02 1.37 -6.57
CA PRO A 19 14.38 0.13 -5.89
C PRO A 19 15.21 0.42 -4.64
N ARG A 20 14.92 -0.26 -3.54
CA ARG A 20 15.69 -0.16 -2.29
C ARG A 20 15.82 -1.53 -1.64
N SER A 21 17.03 -1.87 -1.23
CA SER A 21 17.34 -3.18 -0.66
C SER A 21 16.81 -4.31 -1.55
N LYS A 22 16.03 -5.24 -0.98
CA LYS A 22 15.38 -6.35 -1.71
C LYS A 22 14.11 -5.96 -2.50
N TYR A 23 13.64 -4.72 -2.41
CA TYR A 23 12.35 -4.32 -2.99
C TYR A 23 12.51 -3.63 -4.35
N HIS A 24 11.64 -3.98 -5.30
CA HIS A 24 11.62 -3.41 -6.65
C HIS A 24 11.04 -1.98 -6.71
N GLY A 25 10.46 -1.49 -5.62
CA GLY A 25 9.77 -0.21 -5.52
C GLY A 25 8.85 -0.17 -4.30
N LEU A 26 8.39 1.02 -3.95
CA LEU A 26 7.46 1.28 -2.84
C LEU A 26 6.08 1.64 -3.38
N MET A 27 5.05 0.98 -2.84
CA MET A 27 3.65 1.22 -3.15
C MET A 27 2.90 1.53 -1.86
N ILE A 28 2.17 2.65 -1.82
CA ILE A 28 1.44 3.10 -0.64
C ILE A 28 -0.02 3.34 -1.01
N GLU A 29 -0.90 2.70 -0.26
CA GLU A 29 -2.34 2.95 -0.27
C GLU A 29 -2.68 3.95 0.86
N LEU A 30 -3.16 5.13 0.49
CA LEU A 30 -3.33 6.26 1.40
C LEU A 30 -4.69 6.20 2.09
N LYS A 31 -4.70 6.41 3.40
CA LYS A 31 -5.91 6.59 4.21
C LYS A 31 -5.85 7.95 4.88
N ALA A 32 -7.01 8.61 4.91
CA ALA A 32 -7.16 9.84 5.69
C ALA A 32 -7.02 9.54 7.19
N GLU A 33 -6.65 10.55 7.95
CA GLU A 33 -6.56 10.45 9.41
C GLU A 33 -7.90 9.99 10.03
N GLY A 34 -7.85 9.02 10.93
CA GLY A 34 -9.03 8.37 11.52
C GLY A 34 -9.73 7.36 10.60
N LYS A 35 -9.18 7.09 9.41
CA LYS A 35 -9.71 6.13 8.41
C LYS A 35 -8.77 4.95 8.16
N GLY A 36 -7.90 4.61 9.11
CA GLY A 36 -6.96 3.49 9.01
C GLY A 36 -7.58 2.16 8.58
N ALA A 37 -6.77 1.32 7.93
CA ALA A 37 -7.20 0.02 7.42
C ALA A 37 -7.37 -1.05 8.52
N PHE A 38 -6.66 -0.90 9.63
CA PHE A 38 -6.59 -1.89 10.71
C PHE A 38 -7.45 -1.51 11.91
N LYS A 39 -7.89 -2.52 12.66
CA LYS A 39 -8.52 -2.36 13.97
C LYS A 39 -7.43 -2.23 15.06
N LYS A 40 -7.85 -1.89 16.28
CA LYS A 40 -6.93 -1.80 17.44
C LYS A 40 -6.19 -3.11 17.76
N ASP A 41 -6.75 -4.25 17.35
CA ASP A 41 -6.14 -5.57 17.50
C ASP A 41 -5.16 -5.93 16.36
N GLY A 42 -4.94 -5.03 15.40
CA GLY A 42 -4.08 -5.23 14.23
C GLY A 42 -4.73 -6.00 13.08
N SER A 43 -5.95 -6.53 13.25
CA SER A 43 -6.67 -7.18 12.15
C SER A 43 -7.17 -6.16 11.12
N LEU A 44 -7.13 -6.54 9.84
CA LEU A 44 -7.70 -5.73 8.77
C LEU A 44 -9.22 -5.58 8.98
N LYS A 45 -9.75 -4.37 8.77
CA LYS A 45 -11.20 -4.14 8.80
C LYS A 45 -11.89 -5.00 7.73
N SER A 46 -13.08 -5.51 8.05
CA SER A 46 -13.87 -6.39 7.16
C SER A 46 -14.57 -5.64 6.01
N ASP A 47 -14.20 -4.38 5.77
CA ASP A 47 -14.74 -3.59 4.67
C ASP A 47 -14.35 -4.23 3.32
N PRO A 48 -15.31 -4.52 2.42
CA PRO A 48 -15.01 -5.22 1.16
C PRO A 48 -13.96 -4.52 0.30
N HIS A 49 -13.93 -3.19 0.31
CA HIS A 49 -12.96 -2.43 -0.47
C HIS A 49 -11.55 -2.55 0.11
N LEU A 50 -11.40 -2.52 1.44
CA LEU A 50 -10.12 -2.77 2.10
C LEU A 50 -9.60 -4.20 1.85
N GLN A 51 -10.50 -5.19 1.81
CA GLN A 51 -10.14 -6.57 1.49
C GLN A 51 -9.63 -6.69 0.04
N GLU A 52 -10.31 -6.05 -0.91
CA GLU A 52 -9.91 -5.99 -2.31
C GLU A 52 -8.53 -5.33 -2.51
N GLN A 53 -8.29 -4.22 -1.81
CA GLN A 53 -6.97 -3.56 -1.79
C GLN A 53 -5.89 -4.47 -1.21
N ASN A 54 -6.18 -5.13 -0.08
CA ASN A 54 -5.20 -6.04 0.53
C ASN A 54 -4.86 -7.24 -0.37
N GLN A 55 -5.81 -7.77 -1.13
CA GLN A 55 -5.53 -8.82 -2.12
C GLN A 55 -4.58 -8.34 -3.24
N MET A 56 -4.71 -7.08 -3.68
CA MET A 56 -3.74 -6.49 -4.61
C MET A 56 -2.37 -6.30 -3.94
N HIS A 57 -2.34 -5.86 -2.68
CA HIS A 57 -1.09 -5.70 -1.93
C HIS A 57 -0.34 -7.03 -1.78
N GLU A 58 -1.04 -8.12 -1.49
CA GLU A 58 -0.46 -9.47 -1.42
C GLU A 58 0.20 -9.85 -2.75
N LYS A 59 -0.50 -9.68 -3.89
CA LYS A 59 0.06 -9.95 -5.23
C LYS A 59 1.30 -9.10 -5.54
N LEU A 60 1.34 -7.85 -5.10
CA LEU A 60 2.49 -6.98 -5.31
C LEU A 60 3.67 -7.36 -4.40
N ARG A 61 3.41 -7.77 -3.15
CA ARG A 61 4.45 -8.31 -2.26
C ARG A 61 5.05 -9.59 -2.80
N GLU A 62 4.24 -10.50 -3.35
CA GLU A 62 4.71 -11.71 -4.05
C GLU A 62 5.63 -11.37 -5.24
N LYS A 63 5.41 -10.22 -5.90
CA LYS A 63 6.26 -9.71 -6.99
C LYS A 63 7.48 -8.93 -6.52
N GLY A 64 7.72 -8.82 -5.21
CA GLY A 64 8.90 -8.17 -4.63
C GLY A 64 8.77 -6.66 -4.41
N TYR A 65 7.57 -6.10 -4.40
CA TYR A 65 7.36 -4.69 -4.03
C TYR A 65 7.18 -4.52 -2.52
N PHE A 66 7.64 -3.39 -1.97
CA PHE A 66 7.24 -2.98 -0.62
C PHE A 66 5.84 -2.36 -0.73
N VAL A 67 4.85 -2.96 -0.07
CA VAL A 67 3.46 -2.47 -0.15
C VAL A 67 2.82 -2.36 1.22
N THR A 68 2.28 -1.18 1.53
CA THR A 68 1.64 -0.89 2.81
C THR A 68 0.46 0.07 2.67
N PHE A 69 -0.42 0.05 3.67
CA PHE A 69 -1.32 1.16 3.96
C PHE A 69 -0.56 2.24 4.72
N SER A 70 -1.01 3.49 4.62
CA SER A 70 -0.58 4.59 5.48
C SER A 70 -1.77 5.44 5.91
N GLU A 71 -1.82 5.87 7.17
CA GLU A 71 -2.88 6.73 7.72
C GLU A 71 -2.34 8.12 8.05
N GLY A 72 -2.82 9.12 7.29
CA GLY A 72 -2.40 10.51 7.48
C GLY A 72 -1.00 10.82 6.91
N ILE A 73 -0.69 12.11 6.87
CA ILE A 73 0.50 12.63 6.18
C ILE A 73 1.80 12.29 6.91
N GLU A 74 1.79 12.34 8.25
CA GLU A 74 2.99 12.10 9.06
C GLU A 74 3.48 10.66 8.90
N GLU A 75 2.58 9.69 8.99
CA GLU A 75 2.91 8.28 8.76
C GLU A 75 3.38 8.05 7.32
N THR A 76 2.73 8.70 6.34
CA THR A 76 3.11 8.55 4.92
C THR A 76 4.55 9.01 4.69
N ILE A 77 4.92 10.17 5.22
CA ILE A 77 6.28 10.72 5.11
C ILE A 77 7.28 9.79 5.80
N ASP A 78 6.99 9.34 7.03
CA ASP A 78 7.87 8.45 7.78
C ASP A 78 8.13 7.12 7.05
N ILE A 79 7.10 6.52 6.44
CA ILE A 79 7.24 5.31 5.60
C ILE A 79 8.19 5.57 4.43
N ILE A 80 7.99 6.68 3.71
CA ILE A 80 8.81 7.05 2.54
C ILE A 80 10.26 7.26 2.96
N GLU A 81 10.50 8.02 4.03
CA GLU A 81 11.85 8.27 4.54
C GLU A 81 12.55 6.99 4.96
N LYS A 82 11.87 6.11 5.70
CA LYS A 82 12.42 4.83 6.12
C LYS A 82 12.76 3.96 4.93
N TYR A 83 11.89 3.92 3.92
CA TYR A 83 12.13 3.16 2.69
C TYR A 83 13.35 3.67 1.92
N LEU A 84 13.47 4.99 1.72
CA LEU A 84 14.58 5.59 0.96
C LEU A 84 15.94 5.47 1.68
N LYS A 85 15.93 5.27 3.01
CA LYS A 85 17.14 5.02 3.82
C LYS A 85 17.59 3.55 3.82
N MET A 86 16.81 2.62 3.26
CA MET A 86 17.21 1.22 3.17
C MET A 86 18.42 1.05 2.23
N GLN A 87 19.34 0.15 2.61
CA GLN A 87 20.52 -0.24 1.83
C GLN A 87 20.25 -1.51 1.01
#